data_AF-A0A023D502-F1
#
_entry.id   AF-A0A023D502-F1
#
_cell.length_a   1.000
_cell.length_b   1.000
_cell.length_c   1.000
_cell.angle_alpha   90.00
_cell.angle_beta   90.00
_cell.angle_gamma   90.00
#
_symmetry.space_group_name_H-M   'P 1'
#
loop_
_entity.id
_entity.type
_entity.pdbx_description
1 polymer ?
#
loop_
_entity_poly.entity_id
_entity_poly.type
_entity_poly.pdbx_seq_one_letter_code
_entity_poly.pdbx_strand_id
1 'polypeptide(L)'
;MTAVFEGASEALLWLIQMAIVLLVAPLLVDFGAMIRAWLDGRRAGRWGARWRLLLAGWQAGGAVGVEARLALGFAVAALAVLPIATFWTFFPVLADPLAVGLLLLASRAALWRFAASAGAPVWRRDGAALRFVRGEAWRLGALALILVLVSALIAIALPGANGLAGLTRNLRIDAAPSLAGGLVFMALAMLAIAAPLLDTGACEALFPRAGGRERAVLRLALDLGACGWYVLLADLAMPGLVAGEGWRGQHLLDWAAMPVRLALMAGLGALFDSWRRPGVAVMLAAAGVALVLAGRLGA
;
A
#
# COMPACT_ATOMS: atom_id res chain seq x y z
N MET A 1 16.53 25.54 -23.20
CA MET A 1 17.55 24.90 -22.33
C MET A 1 17.03 24.64 -20.92
N THR A 2 16.30 25.56 -20.29
CA THR A 2 15.72 25.39 -18.94
C THR A 2 14.76 24.19 -18.80
N ALA A 3 13.83 23.98 -19.74
CA ALA A 3 12.88 22.86 -19.68
C ALA A 3 13.52 21.46 -19.79
N VAL A 4 14.68 21.35 -20.46
CA VAL A 4 15.40 20.06 -20.58
C VAL A 4 16.14 19.72 -19.28
N PHE A 5 16.65 20.74 -18.57
CA PHE A 5 17.27 20.56 -17.27
C PHE A 5 16.24 20.23 -16.17
N GLU A 6 15.04 20.82 -16.24
CA GLU A 6 13.94 20.50 -15.32
C GLU A 6 13.48 19.04 -15.47
N GLY A 7 13.17 18.60 -16.71
CA GLY A 7 12.74 17.22 -16.94
C GLY A 7 13.78 16.15 -16.58
N ALA A 8 15.08 16.44 -16.76
CA ALA A 8 16.15 15.52 -16.35
C ALA A 8 16.24 15.38 -14.82
N SER A 9 16.00 16.46 -14.09
CA SER A 9 16.02 16.46 -12.61
C SER A 9 14.82 15.72 -12.01
N GLU A 10 13.64 15.83 -12.63
CA GLU A 10 12.42 15.14 -12.22
C GLU A 10 12.53 13.63 -12.41
N ALA A 11 13.04 13.19 -13.57
CA ALA A 11 13.27 11.78 -13.85
C ALA A 11 14.26 11.16 -12.84
N LEU A 12 15.32 11.90 -12.47
CA LEU A 12 16.28 11.45 -11.47
C LEU A 12 15.63 11.31 -10.08
N LEU A 13 14.84 12.29 -9.64
CA LEU A 13 14.12 12.24 -8.36
C LEU A 13 13.15 11.07 -8.30
N TRP A 14 12.42 10.82 -9.38
CA TRP A 14 11.52 9.66 -9.47
C TRP A 14 12.29 8.33 -9.38
N LEU A 15 13.44 8.21 -10.07
CA LEU A 15 14.29 7.02 -9.98
C LEU A 15 14.82 6.81 -8.56
N ILE A 16 15.23 7.88 -7.88
CA ILE A 16 15.66 7.84 -6.48
C ILE A 16 14.51 7.40 -5.58
N GLN A 17 13.30 7.94 -5.77
CA GLN A 17 12.10 7.54 -5.02
C GLN A 17 11.81 6.05 -5.20
N MET A 18 11.84 5.54 -6.43
CA MET A 18 11.63 4.11 -6.70
C MET A 18 12.72 3.24 -6.10
N ALA A 19 13.98 3.66 -6.16
CA ALA A 19 15.08 2.94 -5.53
C ALA A 19 14.92 2.88 -4.00
N ILE A 20 14.52 3.98 -3.36
CA ILE A 20 14.27 4.03 -1.92
C ILE A 20 13.12 3.11 -1.54
N VAL A 21 12.01 3.13 -2.28
CA VAL A 21 10.87 2.24 -2.02
C VAL A 21 11.28 0.78 -2.17
N LEU A 22 12.05 0.44 -3.21
CA LEU A 22 12.56 -0.91 -3.40
C LEU A 22 13.41 -1.37 -2.22
N LEU A 23 14.21 -0.46 -1.64
CA LEU A 23 15.06 -0.70 -0.47
C LEU A 23 14.26 -0.83 0.83
N VAL A 24 13.24 0.02 1.00
CA VAL A 24 12.45 0.14 2.23
C VAL A 24 11.37 -0.93 2.34
N ALA A 25 10.75 -1.35 1.23
CA ALA A 25 9.61 -2.26 1.27
C ALA A 25 9.88 -3.58 2.04
N PRO A 26 11.02 -4.28 1.82
CA PRO A 26 11.30 -5.51 2.56
C PRO A 26 11.60 -5.25 4.05
N LEU A 27 12.20 -4.10 4.38
CA LEU A 27 12.46 -3.68 5.75
C LEU A 27 11.17 -3.34 6.49
N LEU A 28 10.21 -2.73 5.81
CA LEU A 28 8.90 -2.38 6.36
C LEU A 28 8.09 -3.64 6.71
N VAL A 29 8.19 -4.68 5.89
CA VAL A 29 7.59 -5.99 6.18
C VAL A 29 8.26 -6.66 7.38
N ASP A 30 9.60 -6.65 7.45
CA ASP A 30 10.34 -7.13 8.63
C ASP A 30 9.91 -6.38 9.90
N PHE A 31 9.80 -5.05 9.83
CA PHE A 31 9.32 -4.20 10.93
C PHE A 31 7.92 -4.58 11.40
N GLY A 32 6.96 -4.68 10.47
CA GLY A 32 5.59 -5.08 10.80
C GLY A 32 5.51 -6.49 11.38
N ALA A 33 6.36 -7.42 10.92
CA ALA A 33 6.46 -8.77 11.49
C ALA A 33 7.07 -8.76 12.90
N MET A 34 8.07 -7.91 13.16
CA MET A 34 8.66 -7.74 14.49
C MET A 34 7.64 -7.18 15.50
N ILE A 35 6.86 -6.16 15.11
CA ILE A 35 5.81 -5.62 15.98
C ILE A 35 4.76 -6.68 16.28
N ARG A 36 4.29 -7.43 15.27
CA ARG A 36 3.32 -8.51 15.50
C ARG A 36 3.87 -9.59 16.43
N ALA A 37 5.12 -10.00 16.24
CA ALA A 37 5.76 -10.95 17.14
C ALA A 37 5.82 -10.42 18.58
N TRP A 38 6.15 -9.13 18.76
CA TRP A 38 6.17 -8.49 20.08
C TRP A 38 4.78 -8.43 20.72
N LEU A 39 3.75 -8.03 19.98
CA LEU A 39 2.35 -8.01 20.45
C LEU A 39 1.85 -9.42 20.84
N ASP A 40 2.30 -10.45 20.12
CA ASP A 40 1.94 -11.84 20.38
C ASP A 40 2.82 -12.52 21.46
N GLY A 41 3.76 -11.79 22.08
CA GLY A 41 4.71 -12.34 23.06
C GLY A 41 5.71 -13.35 22.47
N ARG A 42 5.88 -13.38 21.14
CA ARG A 42 6.84 -14.24 20.43
C ARG A 42 8.17 -13.52 20.21
N ARG A 43 9.25 -14.28 20.04
CA ARG A 43 10.54 -13.70 19.66
C ARG A 43 10.44 -13.09 18.25
N ALA A 44 10.81 -11.82 18.15
CA ALA A 44 10.89 -11.11 16.89
C ALA A 44 11.91 -11.77 15.94
N GLY A 45 11.59 -11.75 14.64
CA GLY A 45 12.51 -12.17 13.59
C GLY A 45 13.75 -11.27 13.51
N ARG A 46 14.77 -11.71 12.76
CA ARG A 46 15.97 -10.91 12.53
C ARG A 46 15.67 -9.79 11.53
N TRP A 47 16.02 -8.55 11.85
CA TRP A 47 16.01 -7.43 10.91
C TRP A 47 16.80 -7.76 9.63
N GLY A 48 16.27 -7.40 8.46
CA GLY A 48 16.89 -7.67 7.16
C GLY A 48 16.87 -9.15 6.76
N ALA A 49 16.08 -9.99 7.43
CA ALA A 49 15.87 -11.38 7.00
C ALA A 49 15.25 -11.43 5.59
N ARG A 50 14.30 -10.52 5.30
CA ARG A 50 13.69 -10.39 3.97
C ARG A 50 14.71 -10.17 2.87
N TRP A 51 15.64 -9.24 3.08
CA TRP A 51 16.70 -8.95 2.11
C TRP A 51 17.56 -10.17 1.81
N ARG A 52 17.97 -10.92 2.84
CA ARG A 52 18.75 -12.15 2.64
C ARG A 52 17.97 -13.19 1.83
N LEU A 53 16.67 -13.33 2.06
CA LEU A 53 15.82 -14.25 1.31
C LEU A 53 15.65 -13.84 -0.15
N LEU A 54 15.53 -12.54 -0.43
CA LEU A 54 15.44 -12.00 -1.79
C LEU A 54 16.77 -12.21 -2.54
N LEU A 55 17.89 -11.86 -1.92
CA LEU A 55 19.23 -12.01 -2.50
C LEU A 55 19.55 -13.48 -2.77
N ALA A 56 19.30 -14.37 -1.81
CA ALA A 56 19.53 -15.81 -1.98
C ALA A 56 18.69 -16.39 -3.11
N GLY A 57 17.41 -16.00 -3.21
CA GLY A 57 16.55 -16.46 -4.31
C GLY A 57 17.00 -15.91 -5.67
N TRP A 58 17.47 -14.66 -5.73
CA TRP A 58 18.01 -14.08 -6.96
C TRP A 58 19.30 -14.78 -7.41
N GLN A 59 20.19 -15.10 -6.48
CA GLN A 59 21.44 -15.83 -6.72
C GLN A 59 21.20 -17.28 -7.16
N ALA A 60 20.15 -17.92 -6.65
CA ALA A 60 19.79 -19.28 -7.05
C ALA A 60 19.33 -19.39 -8.51
N GLY A 61 18.99 -18.27 -9.17
CA GLY A 61 18.59 -18.25 -10.58
C GLY A 61 17.25 -18.96 -10.86
N GLY A 62 17.01 -19.27 -12.13
CA GLY A 62 15.77 -19.92 -12.60
C GLY A 62 14.85 -19.00 -13.39
N ALA A 63 13.92 -19.64 -14.12
CA ALA A 63 12.91 -18.94 -14.90
C ALA A 63 11.87 -18.29 -13.97
N VAL A 64 11.36 -17.13 -14.39
CA VAL A 64 10.29 -16.41 -13.68
C VAL A 64 9.02 -16.53 -14.53
N GLY A 65 7.96 -17.13 -13.98
CA GLY A 65 6.67 -17.25 -14.63
C GLY A 65 6.01 -15.90 -14.94
N VAL A 66 5.05 -15.90 -15.85
CA VAL A 66 4.35 -14.68 -16.30
C VAL A 66 3.56 -14.06 -15.14
N GLU A 67 2.92 -14.88 -14.30
CA GLU A 67 2.15 -14.40 -13.16
C GLU A 67 3.01 -13.66 -12.13
N ALA A 68 4.22 -14.17 -11.84
CA ALA A 68 5.16 -13.51 -10.94
C ALA A 68 5.61 -12.15 -11.50
N ARG A 69 5.82 -12.04 -12.81
CA ARG A 69 6.13 -10.77 -13.47
C ARG A 69 4.96 -9.80 -13.45
N LEU A 70 3.74 -10.28 -13.68
CA LEU A 70 2.53 -9.45 -13.62
C LEU A 70 2.29 -8.92 -12.21
N ALA A 71 2.42 -9.77 -11.19
CA ALA A 71 2.30 -9.36 -9.80
C ALA A 71 3.30 -8.25 -9.44
N LEU A 72 4.56 -8.43 -9.85
CA LEU A 72 5.60 -7.42 -9.65
C LEU A 72 5.29 -6.14 -10.45
N GLY A 73 4.91 -6.29 -11.71
CA GLY A 73 4.61 -5.17 -12.61
C GLY A 73 3.48 -4.28 -12.07
N PHE A 74 2.39 -4.87 -11.58
CA PHE A 74 1.29 -4.12 -10.96
C PHE A 74 1.70 -3.44 -9.65
N ALA A 75 2.52 -4.09 -8.82
CA ALA A 75 3.02 -3.48 -7.58
C ALA A 75 3.94 -2.28 -7.87
N VAL A 76 4.85 -2.42 -8.84
CA VAL A 76 5.72 -1.33 -9.30
C VAL A 76 4.90 -0.20 -9.92
N ALA A 77 3.90 -0.52 -10.75
CA ALA A 77 3.02 0.47 -11.36
C ALA A 77 2.24 1.27 -10.31
N ALA A 78 1.73 0.62 -9.26
CA ALA A 78 1.04 1.31 -8.17
C ALA A 78 1.98 2.28 -7.44
N LEU A 79 3.20 1.86 -7.13
CA LEU A 79 4.20 2.68 -6.44
C LEU A 79 4.75 3.82 -7.30
N ALA A 80 4.91 3.60 -8.59
CA ALA A 80 5.35 4.61 -9.56
C ALA A 80 4.43 5.83 -9.64
N VAL A 81 3.16 5.62 -9.27
CA VAL A 81 2.07 6.58 -9.36
C VAL A 81 1.76 7.25 -8.02
N LEU A 82 2.21 6.68 -6.90
CA LEU A 82 1.97 7.21 -5.57
C LEU A 82 2.91 8.39 -5.22
N PRO A 83 2.38 9.48 -4.64
CA PRO A 83 3.19 10.59 -4.16
C PRO A 83 3.83 10.25 -2.82
N ILE A 84 5.03 9.66 -2.85
CA ILE A 84 5.68 9.15 -1.63
C ILE A 84 6.38 10.28 -0.85
N ALA A 85 7.28 11.00 -1.53
CA ALA A 85 8.03 12.11 -0.95
C ALA A 85 8.01 13.36 -1.84
N THR A 86 7.42 13.25 -3.04
CA THR A 86 7.26 14.36 -3.98
C THR A 86 5.87 14.27 -4.60
N PHE A 87 5.26 15.42 -4.95
CA PHE A 87 4.01 15.46 -5.71
C PHE A 87 4.18 15.07 -7.18
N TRP A 88 5.43 15.03 -7.67
CA TRP A 88 5.74 14.72 -9.05
C TRP A 88 5.51 13.24 -9.33
N THR A 89 4.52 12.99 -10.17
CA THR A 89 4.22 11.67 -10.71
C THR A 89 4.10 11.82 -12.22
N PHE A 90 4.65 10.87 -12.99
CA PHE A 90 4.54 10.89 -14.45
C PHE A 90 3.09 10.71 -14.93
N PHE A 91 2.22 10.20 -14.06
CA PHE A 91 0.83 9.87 -14.38
C PHE A 91 -0.11 10.40 -13.29
N PRO A 92 -0.31 11.72 -13.19
CA PRO A 92 -1.15 12.32 -12.16
C PRO A 92 -2.60 11.85 -12.23
N VAL A 93 -3.09 11.52 -13.44
CA VAL A 93 -4.43 10.93 -13.66
C VAL A 93 -4.57 9.55 -13.02
N LEU A 94 -3.46 8.78 -12.94
CA LEU A 94 -3.46 7.47 -12.28
C LEU A 94 -3.27 7.59 -10.76
N ALA A 95 -2.85 8.76 -10.23
CA ALA A 95 -2.67 9.01 -8.81
C ALA A 95 -4.00 9.17 -8.04
N ASP A 96 -5.10 8.68 -8.61
CA ASP A 96 -6.37 8.52 -7.94
C ASP A 96 -6.33 7.32 -6.97
N PRO A 97 -6.86 7.45 -5.73
CA PRO A 97 -6.86 6.36 -4.75
C PRO A 97 -7.45 5.07 -5.30
N LEU A 98 -8.55 5.13 -6.07
CA LEU A 98 -9.18 3.95 -6.66
C LEU A 98 -8.27 3.31 -7.70
N ALA A 99 -7.68 4.08 -8.61
CA ALA A 99 -6.79 3.55 -9.64
C ALA A 99 -5.56 2.86 -9.02
N VAL A 100 -4.90 3.50 -8.06
CA VAL A 100 -3.76 2.91 -7.32
C VAL A 100 -4.20 1.65 -6.56
N GLY A 101 -5.33 1.74 -5.84
CA GLY A 101 -5.87 0.61 -5.11
C GLY A 101 -6.20 -0.58 -6.00
N LEU A 102 -6.77 -0.35 -7.18
CA LEU A 102 -7.04 -1.39 -8.18
C LEU A 102 -5.75 -2.04 -8.70
N LEU A 103 -4.66 -1.28 -8.88
CA LEU A 103 -3.36 -1.86 -9.23
C LEU A 103 -2.80 -2.75 -8.11
N LEU A 104 -2.93 -2.33 -6.84
CA LEU A 104 -2.53 -3.15 -5.70
C LEU A 104 -3.38 -4.43 -5.57
N LEU A 105 -4.69 -4.34 -5.82
CA LEU A 105 -5.59 -5.48 -5.88
C LEU A 105 -5.25 -6.40 -7.07
N ALA A 106 -4.88 -5.86 -8.24
CA ALA A 106 -4.46 -6.63 -9.41
C ALA A 106 -3.14 -7.37 -9.17
N SER A 107 -2.18 -6.73 -8.49
CA SER A 107 -0.94 -7.39 -8.04
C SER A 107 -1.26 -8.62 -7.19
N ARG A 108 -2.20 -8.48 -6.24
CA ARG A 108 -2.70 -9.60 -5.43
C ARG A 108 -3.39 -10.65 -6.30
N ALA A 109 -4.30 -10.27 -7.18
CA ALA A 109 -4.99 -11.22 -8.06
C ALA A 109 -4.02 -12.04 -8.94
N ALA A 110 -2.91 -11.46 -9.40
CA ALA A 110 -1.88 -12.17 -10.15
C ALA A 110 -1.15 -13.22 -9.29
N LEU A 111 -0.79 -12.87 -8.05
CA LEU A 111 -0.22 -13.80 -7.07
C LEU A 111 -1.17 -14.97 -6.80
N TRP A 112 -2.45 -14.66 -6.69
CA TRP A 112 -3.52 -15.62 -6.50
C TRP A 112 -3.71 -16.58 -7.67
N ARG A 113 -3.58 -16.08 -8.89
CA ARG A 113 -3.63 -16.91 -10.09
C ARG A 113 -2.42 -17.85 -10.15
N PHE A 114 -1.23 -17.35 -9.83
CA PHE A 114 -0.03 -18.19 -9.67
C PHE A 114 -0.28 -19.25 -8.60
N ALA A 115 -0.87 -18.82 -7.49
CA ALA A 115 -1.21 -19.71 -6.42
C ALA A 115 -2.11 -20.86 -6.96
N ALA A 116 -3.23 -20.51 -7.57
CA ALA A 116 -4.19 -21.47 -8.08
C ALA A 116 -3.57 -22.42 -9.13
N SER A 117 -2.71 -21.92 -10.03
CA SER A 117 -2.06 -22.78 -11.04
C SER A 117 -0.98 -23.69 -10.44
N ALA A 118 -0.20 -23.19 -9.49
CA ALA A 118 0.93 -23.93 -8.90
C ALA A 118 0.52 -24.84 -7.72
N GLY A 119 -0.55 -24.52 -6.99
CA GLY A 119 -0.89 -25.11 -5.69
C GLY A 119 -2.32 -25.64 -5.52
N ALA A 120 -3.19 -25.52 -6.53
CA ALA A 120 -4.60 -25.97 -6.49
C ALA A 120 -4.87 -27.34 -5.85
N PRO A 121 -4.08 -28.41 -6.09
CA PRO A 121 -4.39 -29.72 -5.48
C PRO A 121 -4.12 -29.79 -3.98
N VAL A 122 -3.27 -28.92 -3.43
CA VAL A 122 -2.90 -28.92 -2.01
C VAL A 122 -3.94 -28.15 -1.18
N TRP A 123 -4.45 -27.02 -1.67
CA TRP A 123 -5.41 -26.20 -0.89
C TRP A 123 -6.84 -26.68 -0.95
N ARG A 124 -7.21 -27.39 -2.01
CA ARG A 124 -8.55 -28.01 -2.07
C ARG A 124 -8.70 -29.12 -1.03
N ARG A 125 -7.59 -29.72 -0.59
CA ARG A 125 -7.57 -30.75 0.47
C ARG A 125 -7.43 -30.14 1.87
N ASP A 126 -6.86 -28.96 1.99
CA ASP A 126 -6.69 -28.23 3.24
C ASP A 126 -7.81 -27.20 3.45
N GLY A 127 -8.77 -27.53 4.32
CA GLY A 127 -9.86 -26.63 4.68
C GLY A 127 -9.41 -25.28 5.26
N ALA A 128 -8.20 -25.19 5.83
CA ALA A 128 -7.64 -23.92 6.31
C ALA A 128 -7.22 -23.01 5.15
N ALA A 129 -6.59 -23.56 4.11
CA ALA A 129 -6.21 -22.82 2.92
C ALA A 129 -7.44 -22.29 2.16
N LEU A 130 -8.51 -23.08 2.05
CA LEU A 130 -9.76 -22.62 1.43
C LEU A 130 -10.43 -21.47 2.23
N ARG A 131 -10.43 -21.55 3.57
CA ARG A 131 -10.95 -20.49 4.43
C ARG A 131 -10.12 -19.20 4.32
N PHE A 132 -8.81 -19.33 4.31
CA PHE A 132 -7.90 -18.21 4.07
C PHE A 132 -8.23 -17.55 2.73
N VAL A 133 -8.37 -18.37 1.69
CA VAL A 133 -8.68 -17.92 0.35
C VAL A 133 -10.00 -17.14 0.31
N ARG A 134 -11.09 -17.73 0.82
CA ARG A 134 -12.39 -17.06 0.84
C ARG A 134 -12.36 -15.76 1.64
N GLY A 135 -11.64 -15.75 2.76
CA GLY A 135 -11.47 -14.57 3.59
C GLY A 135 -10.75 -13.44 2.87
N GLU A 136 -9.71 -13.75 2.11
CA GLU A 136 -8.96 -12.75 1.34
C GLU A 136 -9.76 -12.25 0.13
N ALA A 137 -10.50 -13.11 -0.59
CA ALA A 137 -11.38 -12.67 -1.68
C ALA A 137 -12.44 -11.64 -1.20
N TRP A 138 -13.05 -11.90 -0.03
CA TRP A 138 -13.97 -10.94 0.60
C TRP A 138 -13.28 -9.62 0.93
N ARG A 139 -12.05 -9.67 1.49
CA ARG A 139 -11.28 -8.46 1.82
C ARG A 139 -10.94 -7.64 0.58
N LEU A 140 -10.55 -8.28 -0.52
CA LEU A 140 -10.27 -7.59 -1.79
C LEU A 140 -11.52 -6.86 -2.31
N GLY A 141 -12.69 -7.52 -2.27
CA GLY A 141 -13.96 -6.89 -2.64
C GLY A 141 -14.35 -5.73 -1.72
N ALA A 142 -14.18 -5.89 -0.41
CA ALA A 142 -14.47 -4.85 0.56
C ALA A 142 -13.51 -3.65 0.41
N LEU A 143 -12.22 -3.88 0.14
CA LEU A 143 -11.26 -2.82 -0.17
C LEU A 143 -11.64 -2.07 -1.44
N ALA A 144 -12.03 -2.77 -2.51
CA ALA A 144 -12.50 -2.13 -3.74
C ALA A 144 -13.71 -1.21 -3.47
N LEU A 145 -14.66 -1.65 -2.64
CA LEU A 145 -15.82 -0.84 -2.27
C LEU A 145 -15.42 0.41 -1.46
N ILE A 146 -14.52 0.27 -0.47
CA ILE A 146 -14.05 1.44 0.29
C ILE A 146 -13.25 2.39 -0.59
N LEU A 147 -12.46 1.90 -1.54
CA LEU A 147 -11.75 2.75 -2.50
C LEU A 147 -12.71 3.57 -3.36
N VAL A 148 -13.79 2.96 -3.86
CA VAL A 148 -14.85 3.70 -4.58
C VAL A 148 -15.48 4.75 -3.68
N LEU A 149 -15.74 4.41 -2.41
CA LEU A 149 -16.29 5.34 -1.43
C LEU A 149 -15.34 6.51 -1.14
N VAL A 150 -14.04 6.26 -1.01
CA VAL A 150 -13.01 7.30 -0.83
C VAL A 150 -13.00 8.26 -2.02
N SER A 151 -12.94 7.76 -3.25
CA SER A 151 -12.97 8.60 -4.45
C SER A 151 -14.28 9.40 -4.55
N ALA A 152 -15.42 8.79 -4.20
CA ALA A 152 -16.71 9.49 -4.16
C ALA A 152 -16.74 10.60 -3.11
N LEU A 153 -16.23 10.35 -1.90
CA LEU A 153 -16.16 11.36 -0.84
C LEU A 153 -15.23 12.52 -1.22
N ILE A 154 -14.08 12.25 -1.84
CA ILE A 154 -13.20 13.30 -2.35
C ILE A 154 -13.91 14.14 -3.41
N ALA A 155 -14.58 13.50 -4.38
CA ALA A 155 -15.30 14.22 -5.44
C ALA A 155 -16.44 15.09 -4.88
N ILE A 156 -17.19 14.58 -3.88
CA ILE A 156 -18.26 15.33 -3.22
C ILE A 156 -17.69 16.47 -2.38
N ALA A 157 -16.63 16.23 -1.61
CA ALA A 157 -16.09 17.16 -0.62
C ALA A 157 -15.12 18.21 -1.18
N LEU A 158 -14.51 17.93 -2.33
CA LEU A 158 -13.54 18.81 -2.98
C LEU A 158 -13.57 18.64 -4.51
N PRO A 159 -14.61 19.17 -5.20
CA PRO A 159 -14.72 19.12 -6.65
C PRO A 159 -13.47 19.68 -7.31
N GLY A 160 -12.93 18.97 -8.31
CA GLY A 160 -11.70 19.34 -9.00
C GLY A 160 -10.40 18.86 -8.33
N ALA A 161 -10.47 18.22 -7.16
CA ALA A 161 -9.35 17.44 -6.62
C ALA A 161 -9.17 16.16 -7.45
N ASN A 162 -8.47 16.28 -8.59
CA ASN A 162 -8.16 15.16 -9.47
C ASN A 162 -7.06 14.28 -8.86
N GLY A 163 -7.45 13.30 -8.03
CA GLY A 163 -6.54 12.35 -7.38
C GLY A 163 -5.82 12.90 -6.15
N LEU A 164 -4.85 12.12 -5.62
CA LEU A 164 -4.12 12.43 -4.38
C LEU A 164 -3.29 13.73 -4.49
N ALA A 165 -2.67 13.99 -5.64
CA ALA A 165 -1.92 15.23 -5.86
C ALA A 165 -2.84 16.46 -5.86
N GLY A 166 -4.02 16.35 -6.49
CA GLY A 166 -5.04 17.41 -6.44
C GLY A 166 -5.60 17.62 -5.04
N LEU A 167 -5.87 16.54 -4.31
CA LEU A 167 -6.36 16.58 -2.93
C LEU A 167 -5.38 17.32 -2.00
N THR A 168 -4.10 16.94 -2.04
CA THR A 168 -3.05 17.52 -1.19
C THR A 168 -2.78 18.98 -1.51
N ARG A 169 -2.80 19.37 -2.80
CA ARG A 169 -2.72 20.76 -3.22
C ARG A 169 -3.93 21.57 -2.76
N ASN A 170 -5.14 21.08 -3.02
CA ASN A 170 -6.36 21.82 -2.76
C ASN A 170 -6.63 21.98 -1.26
N LEU A 171 -6.32 20.96 -0.43
CA LEU A 171 -6.46 21.05 1.03
C LEU A 171 -5.53 22.08 1.69
N ARG A 172 -4.45 22.48 1.03
CA ARG A 172 -3.57 23.56 1.50
C ARG A 172 -4.14 24.95 1.22
N ILE A 173 -4.99 25.06 0.19
CA ILE A 173 -5.60 26.30 -0.25
C ILE A 173 -6.92 26.50 0.49
N ASP A 174 -7.79 25.49 0.45
CA ASP A 174 -9.06 25.46 1.16
C ASP A 174 -9.04 24.34 2.20
N ALA A 175 -8.97 24.74 3.48
CA ALA A 175 -9.01 23.78 4.58
C ALA A 175 -10.39 23.12 4.65
N ALA A 176 -10.45 21.81 4.36
CA ALA A 176 -11.64 20.98 4.54
C ALA A 176 -11.42 19.99 5.70
N PRO A 177 -11.55 20.42 6.98
CA PRO A 177 -11.21 19.58 8.14
C PRO A 177 -12.11 18.34 8.26
N SER A 178 -13.37 18.43 7.84
CA SER A 178 -14.29 17.29 7.77
C SER A 178 -13.85 16.23 6.77
N LEU A 179 -13.36 16.65 5.59
CA LEU A 179 -12.78 15.76 4.59
C LEU A 179 -11.50 15.11 5.12
N ALA A 180 -10.57 15.91 5.66
CA ALA A 180 -9.32 15.40 6.20
C ALA A 180 -9.55 14.35 7.30
N GLY A 181 -10.43 14.65 8.26
CA GLY A 181 -10.81 13.67 9.29
C GLY A 181 -11.52 12.45 8.71
N GLY A 182 -12.39 12.64 7.72
CA GLY A 182 -13.12 11.54 7.08
C GLY A 182 -12.19 10.56 6.37
N LEU A 183 -11.16 11.08 5.71
CA LEU A 183 -10.13 10.28 5.04
C LEU A 183 -9.25 9.51 6.03
N VAL A 184 -8.96 10.05 7.22
CA VAL A 184 -8.31 9.29 8.31
C VAL A 184 -9.15 8.08 8.69
N PHE A 185 -10.45 8.27 8.90
CA PHE A 185 -11.35 7.15 9.22
C PHE A 185 -11.43 6.12 8.08
N MET A 186 -11.46 6.57 6.83
CA MET A 186 -11.43 5.67 5.67
C MET A 186 -10.12 4.90 5.56
N ALA A 187 -8.98 5.55 5.77
CA ALA A 187 -7.67 4.90 5.79
C ALA A 187 -7.62 3.84 6.91
N LEU A 188 -8.11 4.15 8.10
CA LEU A 188 -8.18 3.17 9.20
C LEU A 188 -9.15 2.02 8.88
N ALA A 189 -10.28 2.29 8.24
CA ALA A 189 -11.21 1.26 7.78
C ALA A 189 -10.55 0.31 6.76
N MET A 190 -9.86 0.87 5.77
CA MET A 190 -9.07 0.11 4.79
C MET A 190 -7.96 -0.69 5.48
N LEU A 191 -7.23 -0.09 6.42
CA LEU A 191 -6.19 -0.76 7.17
C LEU A 191 -6.75 -1.95 7.98
N ALA A 192 -7.91 -1.80 8.61
CA ALA A 192 -8.55 -2.90 9.33
C ALA A 192 -8.91 -4.09 8.42
N ILE A 193 -9.27 -3.82 7.16
CA ILE A 193 -9.56 -4.86 6.17
C ILE A 193 -8.27 -5.44 5.59
N ALA A 194 -7.29 -4.59 5.28
CA ALA A 194 -6.04 -4.94 4.62
C ALA A 194 -5.04 -5.60 5.57
N ALA A 195 -5.07 -5.33 6.88
CA ALA A 195 -4.03 -5.76 7.83
C ALA A 195 -3.64 -7.25 7.71
N PRO A 196 -4.60 -8.20 7.59
CA PRO A 196 -4.25 -9.61 7.38
C PRO A 196 -3.66 -9.92 6.00
N LEU A 197 -3.93 -9.10 4.98
CA LEU A 197 -3.32 -9.19 3.66
C LEU A 197 -1.87 -8.69 3.68
N LEU A 198 -1.56 -7.70 4.52
CA LEU A 198 -0.23 -7.14 4.67
C LEU A 198 0.74 -8.12 5.38
N ASP A 199 0.21 -9.19 5.98
CA ASP A 199 1.03 -10.33 6.40
C ASP A 199 1.48 -11.18 5.20
N THR A 200 2.65 -10.85 4.67
CA THR A 200 3.24 -11.57 3.53
C THR A 200 3.65 -13.01 3.87
N GLY A 201 3.81 -13.36 5.15
CA GLY A 201 4.19 -14.71 5.59
C GLY A 201 3.12 -15.76 5.29
N ALA A 202 1.86 -15.44 5.55
CA ALA A 202 0.72 -16.31 5.24
C ALA A 202 0.56 -16.53 3.74
N CYS A 203 0.72 -15.47 2.93
CA CYS A 203 0.66 -15.57 1.47
C CYS A 203 1.82 -16.37 0.89
N GLU A 204 3.02 -16.28 1.45
CA GLU A 204 4.17 -17.07 0.99
C GLU A 204 3.98 -18.58 1.16
N ALA A 205 3.20 -19.00 2.17
CA ALA A 205 2.86 -20.41 2.36
C ALA A 205 2.03 -20.96 1.19
N LEU A 206 1.40 -20.10 0.40
CA LEU A 206 0.67 -20.46 -0.82
C LEU A 206 1.59 -20.67 -2.04
N PHE A 207 2.90 -20.57 -1.91
CA PHE A 207 3.82 -20.80 -3.03
C PHE A 207 4.86 -21.89 -2.72
N PRO A 208 4.45 -23.10 -2.28
CA PRO A 208 5.40 -24.13 -1.86
C PRO A 208 6.28 -24.63 -3.02
N ARG A 209 5.78 -24.54 -4.26
CA ARG A 209 6.48 -24.97 -5.47
C ARG A 209 7.36 -23.90 -6.12
N ALA A 210 7.20 -22.63 -5.73
CA ALA A 210 8.07 -21.57 -6.22
C ALA A 210 9.46 -21.72 -5.59
N GLY A 211 10.48 -21.87 -6.44
CA GLY A 211 11.89 -21.97 -6.07
C GLY A 211 12.71 -20.80 -6.60
N GLY A 212 13.94 -20.66 -6.10
CA GLY A 212 14.95 -19.73 -6.62
C GLY A 212 14.43 -18.32 -6.91
N ARG A 213 14.69 -17.84 -8.14
CA ARG A 213 14.40 -16.47 -8.58
C ARG A 213 12.91 -16.17 -8.64
N GLU A 214 12.08 -17.13 -9.03
CA GLU A 214 10.63 -16.94 -9.06
C GLU A 214 10.07 -16.64 -7.67
N ARG A 215 10.52 -17.38 -6.65
CA ARG A 215 10.13 -17.13 -5.27
C ARG A 215 10.59 -15.75 -4.79
N ALA A 216 11.79 -15.31 -5.17
CA ALA A 216 12.27 -13.97 -4.86
C ALA A 216 11.41 -12.87 -5.51
N VAL A 217 11.00 -13.06 -6.78
CA VAL A 217 10.12 -12.11 -7.49
C VAL A 217 8.75 -12.03 -6.81
N LEU A 218 8.14 -13.17 -6.45
CA LEU A 218 6.85 -13.19 -5.76
C LEU A 218 6.93 -12.52 -4.38
N ARG A 219 8.01 -12.74 -3.64
CA ARG A 219 8.28 -12.05 -2.35
C ARG A 219 8.41 -10.55 -2.54
N LEU A 220 9.19 -10.12 -3.52
CA LEU A 220 9.37 -8.70 -3.80
C LEU A 220 8.04 -8.05 -4.19
N ALA A 221 7.22 -8.72 -5.00
CA ALA A 221 5.88 -8.24 -5.36
C ALA A 221 4.96 -8.11 -4.12
N LEU A 222 5.00 -9.07 -3.20
CA LEU A 222 4.27 -9.00 -1.92
C LEU A 222 4.75 -7.84 -1.04
N ASP A 223 6.06 -7.68 -0.90
CA ASP A 223 6.66 -6.63 -0.07
C ASP A 223 6.36 -5.24 -0.65
N LEU A 224 6.50 -5.06 -1.97
CA LEU A 224 6.14 -3.83 -2.67
C LEU A 224 4.65 -3.54 -2.61
N GLY A 225 3.79 -4.56 -2.76
CA GLY A 225 2.35 -4.41 -2.62
C GLY A 225 1.95 -3.98 -1.21
N ALA A 226 2.57 -4.54 -0.18
CA ALA A 226 2.35 -4.12 1.21
C ALA A 226 2.82 -2.68 1.43
N CYS A 227 4.00 -2.32 0.93
CA CYS A 227 4.50 -0.95 0.96
C CYS A 227 3.55 0.03 0.24
N GLY A 228 3.02 -0.34 -0.92
CA GLY A 228 2.08 0.48 -1.67
C GLY A 228 0.77 0.73 -0.92
N TRP A 229 0.25 -0.28 -0.22
CA TRP A 229 -0.87 -0.08 0.69
C TRP A 229 -0.52 0.89 1.82
N TYR A 230 0.65 0.74 2.47
CA TYR A 230 1.03 1.65 3.54
C TYR A 230 1.22 3.10 3.08
N VAL A 231 1.79 3.31 1.88
CA VAL A 231 1.92 4.64 1.28
C VAL A 231 0.53 5.22 1.00
N LEU A 232 -0.35 4.50 0.31
CA LEU A 232 -1.71 4.95 0.01
C LEU A 232 -2.48 5.32 1.29
N LEU A 233 -2.40 4.49 2.32
CA LEU A 233 -3.05 4.73 3.60
C LEU A 233 -2.46 5.94 4.33
N ALA A 234 -1.13 6.10 4.29
CA ALA A 234 -0.46 7.26 4.85
C ALA A 234 -0.85 8.55 4.12
N ASP A 235 -1.02 8.52 2.81
CA ASP A 235 -1.39 9.69 2.00
C ASP A 235 -2.85 10.09 2.23
N LEU A 236 -3.74 9.12 2.42
CA LEU A 236 -5.14 9.38 2.79
C LEU A 236 -5.28 9.90 4.23
N ALA A 237 -4.54 9.31 5.18
CA ALA A 237 -4.62 9.71 6.59
C ALA A 237 -3.90 11.04 6.87
N MET A 238 -2.86 11.36 6.10
CA MET A 238 -2.00 12.52 6.35
C MET A 238 -1.70 13.28 5.06
N PRO A 239 -2.72 13.77 4.33
CA PRO A 239 -2.51 14.45 3.05
C PRO A 239 -1.63 15.71 3.19
N GLY A 240 -1.71 16.39 4.34
CA GLY A 240 -0.90 17.58 4.64
C GLY A 240 0.58 17.31 4.85
N LEU A 241 1.00 16.05 5.04
CA LEU A 241 2.41 15.66 5.23
C LEU A 241 3.08 15.17 3.93
N VAL A 242 2.41 15.30 2.78
CA VAL A 242 3.01 15.08 1.47
C VAL A 242 3.69 16.37 1.02
N ALA A 243 4.95 16.26 0.58
CA ALA A 243 5.89 17.37 0.35
C ALA A 243 5.35 18.53 -0.46
N GLY A 244 5.55 19.77 0.01
CA GLY A 244 5.10 20.99 -0.67
C GLY A 244 5.78 21.34 -2.00
N GLU A 245 5.17 22.25 -2.76
CA GLU A 245 5.81 22.89 -3.92
C GLU A 245 6.95 23.80 -3.43
N GLY A 246 8.21 23.31 -3.37
CA GLY A 246 9.37 24.16 -3.02
C GLY A 246 10.73 23.46 -2.87
N TRP A 247 11.64 23.71 -3.83
CA TRP A 247 12.93 23.01 -4.00
C TRP A 247 13.93 23.08 -2.82
N ARG A 248 13.91 24.09 -1.94
CA ARG A 248 15.12 24.41 -1.11
C ARG A 248 15.08 24.17 0.40
N GLY A 249 13.95 23.78 1.00
CA GLY A 249 13.91 23.63 2.47
C GLY A 249 12.93 22.61 3.03
N GLN A 250 11.79 22.37 2.36
CA GLN A 250 10.77 21.44 2.86
C GLN A 250 11.07 19.97 2.50
N HIS A 251 11.71 19.72 1.35
CA HIS A 251 11.97 18.35 0.88
C HIS A 251 12.73 17.46 1.88
N LEU A 252 13.73 17.97 2.60
CA LEU A 252 14.52 17.16 3.55
C LEU A 252 13.66 16.63 4.72
N LEU A 253 12.75 17.46 5.23
CA LEU A 253 11.82 17.07 6.29
C LEU A 253 10.79 16.06 5.76
N ASP A 254 10.33 16.23 4.52
CA ASP A 254 9.37 15.33 3.90
C ASP A 254 9.98 13.93 3.64
N TRP A 255 11.22 13.90 3.15
CA TRP A 255 12.01 12.67 3.01
C TRP A 255 12.29 12.00 4.36
N ALA A 256 12.52 12.77 5.42
CA ALA A 256 12.70 12.23 6.76
C ALA A 256 11.38 11.75 7.42
N ALA A 257 10.26 12.39 7.08
CA ALA A 257 8.94 12.03 7.60
C ALA A 257 8.37 10.76 6.96
N MET A 258 8.71 10.47 5.70
CA MET A 258 8.23 9.29 4.98
C MET A 258 8.50 7.97 5.75
N PRO A 259 9.75 7.64 6.18
CA PRO A 259 10.00 6.43 6.96
C PRO A 259 9.16 6.33 8.23
N VAL A 260 8.94 7.46 8.92
CA VAL A 260 8.16 7.52 10.15
C VAL A 260 6.67 7.25 9.86
N ARG A 261 6.11 7.87 8.82
CA ARG A 261 4.72 7.65 8.37
C ARG A 261 4.50 6.19 8.01
N LEU A 262 5.43 5.58 7.26
CA LEU A 262 5.34 4.17 6.89
C LEU A 262 5.48 3.24 8.10
N ALA A 263 6.43 3.51 9.00
CA ALA A 263 6.58 2.74 10.23
C ALA A 263 5.31 2.83 11.09
N LEU A 264 4.70 4.02 11.20
CA LEU A 264 3.44 4.19 11.91
C LEU A 264 2.32 3.35 11.28
N MET A 265 2.15 3.39 9.95
CA MET A 265 1.12 2.60 9.27
C MET A 265 1.38 1.10 9.39
N ALA A 266 2.63 0.66 9.36
CA ALA A 266 3.01 -0.73 9.59
C ALA A 266 2.71 -1.18 11.03
N GLY A 267 3.00 -0.34 12.02
CA GLY A 267 2.67 -0.59 13.43
C GLY A 267 1.17 -0.63 13.68
N LEU A 268 0.41 0.29 13.10
CA LEU A 268 -1.06 0.26 13.14
C LEU A 268 -1.60 -0.99 12.45
N GLY A 269 -1.04 -1.38 11.29
CA GLY A 269 -1.44 -2.61 10.60
C GLY A 269 -1.22 -3.85 11.47
N ALA A 270 -0.08 -3.93 12.15
CA ALA A 270 0.21 -4.99 13.12
C ALA A 270 -0.80 -5.01 14.28
N LEU A 271 -1.16 -3.84 14.81
CA LEU A 271 -2.14 -3.70 15.89
C LEU A 271 -3.54 -4.14 15.44
N PHE A 272 -4.01 -3.67 14.29
CA PHE A 272 -5.31 -4.05 13.74
C PHE A 272 -5.39 -5.55 13.44
N ASP A 273 -4.29 -6.16 12.98
CA ASP A 273 -4.21 -7.60 12.79
C ASP A 273 -4.31 -8.37 14.11
N SER A 274 -3.74 -7.84 15.21
CA SER A 274 -3.85 -8.45 16.53
C SER A 274 -5.26 -8.31 17.14
N TRP A 275 -5.95 -7.19 16.89
CA TRP A 275 -7.23 -6.89 17.53
C TRP A 275 -8.45 -7.52 16.85
N ARG A 276 -8.39 -7.78 15.54
CA ARG A 276 -9.37 -8.54 14.72
C ARG A 276 -10.82 -8.53 15.25
N ARG A 277 -11.40 -7.33 15.42
CA ARG A 277 -12.81 -7.20 15.83
C ARG A 277 -13.73 -7.09 14.61
N PRO A 278 -14.79 -7.91 14.52
CA PRO A 278 -15.78 -7.78 13.45
C PRO A 278 -16.46 -6.41 13.55
N GLY A 279 -16.72 -5.78 12.40
CA GLY A 279 -17.46 -4.52 12.31
C GLY A 279 -16.65 -3.24 12.50
N VAL A 280 -15.39 -3.29 12.97
CA VAL A 280 -14.57 -2.07 13.15
C VAL A 280 -14.37 -1.33 11.83
N ALA A 281 -14.09 -2.03 10.74
CA ALA A 281 -13.95 -1.42 9.42
C ALA A 281 -15.23 -0.70 8.97
N VAL A 282 -16.40 -1.29 9.21
CA VAL A 282 -17.70 -0.71 8.85
C VAL A 282 -17.99 0.52 9.70
N MET A 283 -17.73 0.44 11.02
CA MET A 283 -17.88 1.55 11.94
C MET A 283 -16.99 2.74 11.54
N LEU A 284 -15.71 2.48 11.24
CA LEU A 284 -14.77 3.51 10.80
C LEU A 284 -15.21 4.11 9.46
N ALA A 285 -15.61 3.28 8.49
CA ALA A 285 -16.11 3.79 7.20
C ALA A 285 -17.36 4.65 7.38
N ALA A 286 -18.33 4.20 8.19
CA ALA A 286 -19.54 4.96 8.49
C ALA A 286 -19.23 6.29 9.19
N ALA A 287 -18.31 6.30 10.16
CA ALA A 287 -17.86 7.52 10.81
C ALA A 287 -17.19 8.49 9.81
N GLY A 288 -16.38 7.96 8.90
CA GLY A 288 -15.77 8.73 7.82
C GLY A 288 -16.81 9.39 6.91
N VAL A 289 -17.79 8.62 6.42
CA VAL A 289 -18.90 9.15 5.61
C VAL A 289 -19.67 10.22 6.38
N ALA A 290 -20.06 9.93 7.62
CA ALA A 290 -20.83 10.85 8.44
C ALA A 290 -20.10 12.16 8.67
N LEU A 291 -18.79 12.13 8.91
CA LEU A 291 -17.99 13.33 9.13
C LEU A 291 -17.90 14.19 7.86
N VAL A 292 -17.66 13.57 6.69
CA VAL A 292 -17.61 14.29 5.41
C VAL A 292 -18.97 14.91 5.07
N LEU A 293 -20.06 14.14 5.22
CA LEU A 293 -21.41 14.64 4.94
C LEU A 293 -21.82 15.74 5.92
N ALA A 294 -21.52 15.60 7.21
CA ALA A 294 -21.80 16.64 8.20
C ALA A 294 -21.10 17.95 7.86
N GLY A 295 -19.82 17.89 7.45
CA GLY A 295 -19.09 19.07 7.03
C GLY A 295 -19.62 19.69 5.73
N ARG A 296 -20.22 18.89 4.84
CA ARG A 296 -20.86 19.40 3.62
C ARG A 296 -22.23 20.02 3.85
N LEU A 297 -23.00 19.49 4.80
CA LEU A 297 -24.33 20.01 5.14
C LEU A 297 -24.26 21.24 6.05
N GLY A 298 -23.16 21.42 6.78
CA GLY A 298 -22.94 22.58 7.66
C GLY A 298 -22.23 23.76 6.99
N ALA A 299 -21.84 23.66 5.71
CA ALA A 299 -21.21 24.70 4.91
C ALA A 299 -22.23 25.34 3.96
#